data_AF-A0A957LT49-F1
#
_entry.id   AF-A0A957LT49-F1
#
_cell.length_a   1.000
_cell.length_b   1.000
_cell.length_c   1.000
_cell.angle_alpha   90.00
_cell.angle_beta   90.00
_cell.angle_gamma   90.00
#
_symmetry.space_group_name_H-M   'P 1'
#
loop_
_entity.id
_entity.type
_entity.pdbx_description
1 polymer ?
#
loop_
_entity_poly.entity_id
_entity_poly.type
_entity_poly.pdbx_seq_one_letter_code
_entity_poly.pdbx_strand_id
1 'polypeptide(L)'
;MKLAAGDMWSAWSSVDLFLITTNSTVRRDGALVMGRGIAKEAATRWPRLPYSLGNRISSLGTDKYGIIVSAFWPSTKIGAFQVKVYWGDPADLDLILFSTKKL
;
A
#
# COMPACT_ATOMS: atom_id res chain seq x y z
N MET A 1 20.90 2.46 -3.93
CA MET A 1 19.69 2.22 -4.77
C MET A 1 20.09 1.35 -5.94
N LYS A 2 19.37 0.24 -6.19
CA LYS A 2 19.56 -0.63 -7.36
C LYS A 2 18.31 -0.51 -8.23
N LEU A 3 18.51 -0.18 -9.51
CA LEU A 3 17.43 -0.09 -10.49
C LEU A 3 17.37 -1.37 -11.32
N ALA A 4 16.15 -1.81 -11.64
CA ALA A 4 15.88 -2.95 -12.51
C ALA A 4 14.68 -2.61 -13.41
N ALA A 5 14.65 -3.17 -14.62
CA ALA A 5 13.55 -3.04 -15.56
C ALA A 5 12.82 -4.38 -15.73
N GLY A 6 11.49 -4.35 -15.86
CA GLY A 6 10.65 -5.54 -16.03
C GLY A 6 9.41 -5.52 -15.13
N ASP A 7 8.81 -6.70 -14.92
CA ASP A 7 7.71 -6.88 -13.99
C ASP A 7 8.22 -6.84 -12.54
N MET A 8 7.73 -5.88 -11.76
CA MET A 8 8.05 -5.72 -10.34
C MET A 8 7.78 -7.01 -9.54
N TRP A 9 6.76 -7.80 -9.89
CA TRP A 9 6.44 -9.06 -9.21
C TRP A 9 7.54 -10.12 -9.33
N SER A 10 8.44 -10.01 -10.31
CA SER A 10 9.61 -10.88 -10.44
C SER A 10 10.57 -10.75 -9.25
N ALA A 11 10.52 -9.63 -8.52
CA ALA A 11 11.29 -9.42 -7.31
C ALA A 11 10.63 -10.03 -6.06
N TRP A 12 9.42 -10.60 -6.15
CA TRP A 12 8.68 -11.08 -4.98
C TRP A 12 9.50 -12.05 -4.14
N SER A 13 10.17 -13.04 -4.73
CA SER A 13 10.95 -14.03 -3.97
C SER A 13 12.24 -13.47 -3.37
N SER A 14 12.80 -12.40 -3.92
CA SER A 14 14.14 -11.88 -3.60
C SER A 14 14.15 -10.68 -2.66
N VAL A 15 13.00 -10.16 -2.26
CA VAL A 15 12.88 -9.06 -1.31
C VAL A 15 12.33 -9.52 0.02
N ASP A 16 12.73 -8.86 1.11
CA ASP A 16 12.07 -9.03 2.39
C ASP A 16 10.67 -8.43 2.32
N LEU A 17 10.55 -7.14 1.97
CA LEU A 17 9.29 -6.39 1.90
C LEU A 17 8.98 -5.93 0.47
N PHE A 18 7.78 -6.26 -0.01
CA PHE A 18 7.24 -5.81 -1.29
C PHE A 18 6.35 -4.59 -1.09
N LEU A 19 6.95 -3.40 -1.16
CA LEU A 19 6.29 -2.14 -0.86
C LEU A 19 5.57 -1.58 -2.11
N ILE A 20 4.30 -1.22 -1.98
CA ILE A 20 3.48 -0.68 -3.08
C ILE A 20 2.90 0.69 -2.72
N THR A 21 2.78 1.59 -3.69
CA THR A 21 2.17 2.91 -3.48
C THR A 21 0.64 2.79 -3.38
N THR A 22 0.04 3.37 -2.36
CA THR A 22 -1.42 3.32 -2.11
C THR A 22 -1.95 4.65 -1.56
N ASN A 23 -3.24 4.69 -1.24
CA ASN A 23 -3.94 5.85 -0.66
C ASN A 23 -4.46 5.53 0.75
N SER A 24 -5.29 6.39 1.35
CA SER A 24 -6.00 6.12 2.61
C SER A 24 -7.53 6.17 2.49
N THR A 25 -8.09 6.14 1.28
CA THR A 25 -9.55 6.11 1.11
C THR A 25 -10.10 4.72 1.37
N VAL A 26 -10.82 4.56 2.48
CA VAL A 26 -11.53 3.34 2.83
C VAL A 26 -12.99 3.44 2.38
N ARG A 27 -13.48 2.43 1.67
CA ARG A 27 -14.88 2.32 1.24
C ARG A 27 -15.79 2.00 2.41
N ARG A 28 -17.11 2.15 2.22
CA ARG A 28 -18.14 1.79 3.22
C ARG A 28 -18.08 0.34 3.68
N ASP A 29 -17.61 -0.58 2.84
CA ASP A 29 -17.46 -2.00 3.18
C ASP A 29 -16.13 -2.31 3.89
N GLY A 30 -15.34 -1.30 4.25
CA GLY A 30 -14.08 -1.46 4.97
C GLY A 30 -12.86 -1.76 4.09
N ALA A 31 -13.01 -1.89 2.77
CA ALA A 31 -11.88 -2.09 1.87
C ALA A 31 -11.18 -0.77 1.51
N LEU A 32 -9.84 -0.77 1.52
CA LEU A 32 -9.04 0.27 0.89
C LEU A 32 -9.29 0.32 -0.63
N VAL A 33 -9.43 1.52 -1.21
CA VAL A 33 -9.57 1.69 -2.66
C VAL A 33 -8.27 1.31 -3.38
N MET A 34 -8.28 0.21 -4.13
CA MET A 34 -7.12 -0.29 -4.89
C MET A 34 -7.49 -0.55 -6.36
N GLY A 35 -7.97 0.49 -7.06
CA GLY A 35 -8.60 0.35 -8.39
C GLY A 35 -7.68 0.38 -9.62
N ARG A 36 -6.39 0.72 -9.49
CA ARG A 36 -5.44 0.84 -10.62
C ARG A 36 -3.99 0.45 -10.26
N GLY A 37 -3.20 0.14 -11.30
CA GLY A 37 -1.77 -0.13 -11.22
C GLY A 37 -1.40 -1.26 -10.26
N ILE A 38 -0.20 -1.15 -9.65
CA ILE A 38 0.34 -2.16 -8.74
C ILE A 38 -0.58 -2.45 -7.54
N ALA A 39 -1.35 -1.45 -7.06
CA ALA A 39 -2.33 -1.65 -6.00
C ALA A 39 -3.50 -2.56 -6.46
N LYS A 40 -4.00 -2.38 -7.68
CA LYS A 40 -5.03 -3.27 -8.25
C LYS A 40 -4.51 -4.69 -8.39
N GLU A 41 -3.30 -4.84 -8.92
CA GLU A 41 -2.69 -6.15 -9.10
C GLU A 41 -2.49 -6.88 -7.75
N ALA A 42 -2.07 -6.15 -6.71
CA ALA A 42 -2.00 -6.69 -5.35
C ALA A 42 -3.37 -7.11 -4.81
N ALA A 43 -4.41 -6.29 -5.00
CA ALA A 43 -5.77 -6.62 -4.58
C ALA A 43 -6.33 -7.85 -5.33
N THR A 44 -5.99 -8.02 -6.61
CA THR A 44 -6.36 -9.20 -7.40
C THR A 44 -5.65 -10.47 -6.89
N ARG A 45 -4.35 -10.38 -6.57
CA ARG A 45 -3.58 -11.51 -6.04
C ARG A 45 -4.00 -11.90 -4.62
N TRP A 46 -4.33 -10.91 -3.77
CA TRP A 46 -4.76 -11.12 -2.38
C TRP A 46 -6.08 -10.40 -2.10
N PRO A 47 -7.24 -11.03 -2.35
CA PRO A 47 -8.55 -10.39 -2.20
C PRO A 47 -8.87 -9.88 -0.78
N ARG A 48 -8.22 -10.41 0.26
CA ARG A 48 -8.39 -9.95 1.66
C ARG A 48 -7.48 -8.77 2.04
N LEU A 49 -6.48 -8.45 1.21
CA LEU A 49 -5.53 -7.36 1.48
C LEU A 49 -6.22 -5.98 1.60
N PRO A 50 -7.15 -5.59 0.69
CA PRO A 50 -7.82 -4.29 0.81
C PRO A 50 -8.56 -4.11 2.13
N TYR A 51 -9.23 -5.16 2.61
CA TYR A 51 -9.96 -5.15 3.88
C TYR A 51 -9.00 -5.11 5.08
N SER A 52 -7.90 -5.86 5.03
CA SER A 52 -6.88 -5.84 6.09
C SER A 52 -6.25 -4.45 6.22
N LEU A 53 -5.88 -3.82 5.10
CA LEU A 53 -5.33 -2.47 5.08
C LEU A 53 -6.38 -1.43 5.50
N GLY A 54 -7.61 -1.53 5.00
CA GLY A 54 -8.68 -0.61 5.36
C GLY A 54 -9.02 -0.64 6.85
N ASN A 55 -9.10 -1.83 7.45
CA ASN A 55 -9.28 -1.98 8.91
C ASN A 55 -8.13 -1.32 9.69
N ARG A 56 -6.88 -1.51 9.23
CA ARG A 56 -5.72 -0.89 9.89
C ARG A 56 -5.71 0.62 9.75
N ILE A 57 -6.09 1.16 8.58
CA ILE A 57 -6.19 2.62 8.35
C ILE A 57 -7.27 3.22 9.24
N SER A 58 -8.46 2.63 9.25
CA SER A 58 -9.58 3.11 10.06
C SER A 58 -9.27 3.12 11.57
N SER A 59 -8.44 2.20 12.06
CA SER A 59 -8.07 2.15 13.47
C SER A 59 -7.05 3.21 13.90
N LEU A 60 -6.45 3.97 12.98
CA LEU A 60 -5.42 4.97 13.32
C LEU A 60 -6.00 6.29 13.80
N GLY A 61 -7.28 6.57 13.50
CA GLY A 61 -7.89 7.88 13.77
C GLY A 61 -7.31 9.04 12.95
N THR A 62 -6.49 8.74 11.93
CA THR A 62 -5.91 9.70 11.00
C THR A 62 -5.89 9.12 9.59
N ASP A 63 -5.93 10.01 8.59
CA ASP A 63 -5.80 9.69 7.19
C ASP A 63 -4.34 9.58 6.72
N LYS A 64 -3.35 9.90 7.57
CA LYS A 64 -1.91 9.81 7.28
C LYS A 64 -1.27 8.66 8.07
N TYR A 65 -1.02 7.54 7.41
CA TYR A 65 -0.37 6.37 8.02
C TYR A 65 1.10 6.19 7.62
N GLY A 66 1.52 6.76 6.48
CA GLY A 66 2.89 6.61 6.00
C GLY A 66 3.16 5.21 5.45
N ILE A 67 3.42 4.23 6.33
CA ILE A 67 3.63 2.83 5.96
C ILE A 67 2.80 1.90 6.85
N ILE A 68 2.12 0.94 6.21
CA ILE A 68 1.48 -0.20 6.88
C ILE A 68 2.03 -1.49 6.27
N VAL A 69 2.57 -2.37 7.10
CA VAL A 69 2.91 -3.74 6.69
C VAL A 69 1.67 -4.63 6.86
N SER A 70 1.45 -5.52 5.89
CA SER A 70 0.36 -6.49 5.92
C SER A 70 0.34 -7.28 7.24
N ALA A 71 -0.86 -7.48 7.80
CA ALA A 71 -1.05 -8.27 9.02
C ALA A 71 -0.69 -9.76 8.84
N PHE A 72 -0.53 -10.22 7.60
CA PHE A 72 -0.15 -11.60 7.26
C PHE A 72 1.35 -11.73 6.96
N TRP A 73 2.18 -10.78 7.36
CA TRP A 73 3.62 -10.93 7.29
C TRP A 73 4.11 -12.15 8.10
N PRO A 74 5.08 -12.96 7.62
CA PRO A 74 5.80 -12.83 6.34
C PRO A 74 5.14 -13.53 5.15
N SER A 75 4.05 -14.28 5.34
CA SER A 75 3.42 -15.06 4.26
C SER A 75 2.84 -14.18 3.14
N THR A 76 2.35 -12.99 3.48
CA THR A 76 2.03 -11.92 2.53
C THR A 76 2.92 -10.73 2.81
N LYS A 77 4.11 -10.73 2.23
CA LYS A 77 5.14 -9.71 2.45
C LYS A 77 4.90 -8.36 1.76
N ILE A 78 3.65 -7.90 1.74
CA ILE A 78 3.27 -6.61 1.17
C ILE A 78 3.29 -5.50 2.23
N GLY A 79 3.81 -4.35 1.85
CA GLY A 79 3.61 -3.09 2.56
C GLY A 79 2.85 -2.08 1.70
N ALA A 80 1.98 -1.30 2.33
CA ALA A 80 1.33 -0.13 1.76
C ALA A 80 2.15 1.12 2.10
N PHE A 81 2.67 1.80 1.08
CA PHE A 81 3.33 3.11 1.19
C PHE A 81 2.37 4.19 0.74
N GLN A 82 2.08 5.14 1.62
CA GLN A 82 1.07 6.15 1.34
C GLN A 82 1.63 7.24 0.43
N VAL A 83 0.93 7.49 -0.68
CA VAL A 83 1.24 8.61 -1.59
C VAL A 83 0.08 9.56 -1.80
N LYS A 84 -1.11 9.21 -1.29
CA LYS A 84 -2.36 9.95 -1.45
C LYS A 84 -3.24 9.82 -0.20
N VAL A 85 -4.05 10.84 0.07
CA VAL A 85 -5.19 10.73 0.98
C VAL A 85 -6.39 10.20 0.20
N TYR A 86 -6.87 10.98 -0.77
CA TYR A 86 -7.96 10.58 -1.64
C TYR A 86 -7.47 9.83 -2.89
N TRP A 87 -8.10 8.70 -3.24
CA TRP A 87 -7.67 7.87 -4.37
C TRP A 87 -7.72 8.58 -5.73
N GLY A 88 -8.60 9.57 -5.88
CA GLY A 88 -8.81 10.35 -7.11
C GLY A 88 -7.76 11.42 -7.37
N ASP A 89 -7.07 11.88 -6.32
CA ASP A 89 -6.13 13.01 -6.40
C ASP A 89 -4.80 12.64 -7.06
N PRO A 90 -3.99 13.62 -7.52
CA PRO A 90 -2.57 13.40 -7.79
C PRO A 90 -1.81 12.95 -6.53
N ALA A 91 -0.60 12.42 -6.70
CA ALA A 91 0.24 12.06 -5.56
C ALA A 91 0.75 13.33 -4.85
N ASP A 92 0.79 13.31 -3.52
CA ASP A 92 1.19 14.44 -2.67
C ASP A 92 2.66 14.27 -2.25
N LEU A 93 3.51 15.24 -2.61
CA LEU A 93 4.95 15.20 -2.32
C LEU A 93 5.26 15.33 -0.82
N ASP A 94 4.49 16.12 -0.07
CA ASP A 94 4.67 16.25 1.38
C ASP A 94 4.25 14.95 2.08
N LEU A 95 3.22 14.30 1.57
CA LEU A 95 2.82 12.98 2.05
C LEU A 95 3.85 11.91 1.71
N ILE A 96 4.42 11.93 0.50
CA ILE A 96 5.52 11.03 0.12
C ILE A 96 6.73 11.24 1.04
N LEU A 97 7.08 12.50 1.33
CA LEU A 97 8.15 12.86 2.26
C LEU A 97 7.85 12.38 3.69
N PHE A 98 6.61 12.52 4.14
CA PHE A 98 6.16 11.98 5.43
C PHE A 98 6.29 10.45 5.47
N SER A 99 5.85 9.75 4.42
CA SER A 99 5.91 8.29 4.32
C SER A 99 7.34 7.76 4.26
N THR A 100 8.26 8.46 3.60
CA THR A 100 9.69 8.07 3.55
C THR A 100 10.36 8.16 4.91
N LYS A 101 9.90 9.03 5.82
CA LYS A 101 10.38 9.08 7.21
C LYS A 101 9.93 7.89 8.07
N LYS A 102 9.15 6.96 7.49
CA LYS A 102 8.68 5.73 8.14
C LYS A 102 9.37 4.46 7.59
N LEU A 103 10.26 4.61 6.61
CA LEU A 103 11.20 3.56 6.15
C LEU A 103 12.40 3.49 7.11
#